data_AF-A0A6J4SRN5-F1
#
_entry.id   AF-A0A6J4SRN5-F1
#
_cell.length_a   1.000
_cell.length_b   1.000
_cell.length_c   1.000
_cell.angle_alpha   90.00
_cell.angle_beta   90.00
_cell.angle_gamma   90.00
#
_symmetry.space_group_name_H-M   'P 1'
#
loop_
_entity.id
_entity.type
_entity.pdbx_description
1 polymer ?
#
loop_
_entity_poly.entity_id
_entity_poly.type
_entity_poly.pdbx_seq_one_letter_code
_entity_poly.pdbx_strand_id
1 'polypeptide(L)'
;MLLRAAEEGTICIGQASHAWLSGQLARAWTPEPALAPVWEELCLAAAQHDIGMALHDREPLLDPATGGPVGFTALPLGVHLALWDAAPAALETQSAWAALP
;
A
#
# COMPACT_ATOMS: atom_id res chain seq x y z
N MET A 1 7.26 -3.25 2.09
CA MET A 1 7.62 -2.21 3.08
C MET A 1 8.74 -1.27 2.60
N LEU A 2 8.73 -0.01 3.05
CA LEU A 2 9.87 0.89 2.96
C LEU A 2 10.80 0.68 4.15
N LEU A 3 12.10 0.61 3.88
CA LEU A 3 13.13 0.39 4.90
C LEU A 3 13.93 1.66 5.14
N ARG A 4 14.06 2.04 6.40
CA ARG A 4 14.87 3.20 6.81
C ARG A 4 15.85 2.78 7.89
N ALA A 5 17.14 2.96 7.63
CA ALA A 5 18.17 2.76 8.64
C ALA A 5 17.99 3.73 9.82
N ALA A 6 18.21 3.23 11.02
CA ALA A 6 18.22 3.96 12.29
C ALA A 6 19.43 3.53 13.13
N GLU A 7 19.71 4.23 14.23
CA GLU A 7 20.88 3.95 15.07
C GLU A 7 20.85 2.52 15.64
N GLU A 8 19.68 2.03 16.05
CA GLU A 8 19.51 0.72 16.70
C GLU A 8 18.82 -0.32 15.80
N GLY A 9 18.83 -0.13 14.48
CA GLY A 9 18.31 -1.12 13.54
C GLY A 9 17.65 -0.52 12.30
N THR A 10 16.60 -1.18 11.82
CA THR A 10 15.87 -0.76 10.61
C THR A 10 14.40 -0.54 10.95
N ILE A 11 13.91 0.66 10.66
CA ILE A 11 12.49 0.96 10.73
C ILE A 11 11.84 0.43 9.46
N CYS A 12 10.85 -0.44 9.65
CA CYS A 12 10.11 -1.11 8.59
C CYS A 12 8.71 -0.48 8.49
N ILE A 13 8.45 0.24 7.40
CA ILE A 13 7.17 0.92 7.16
C ILE A 13 6.37 0.06 6.18
N GLY A 14 5.37 -0.64 6.69
CA GLY A 14 4.46 -1.44 5.88
C GLY A 14 3.78 -0.61 4.78
N GLN A 15 3.54 -1.21 3.63
CA GLN A 15 2.83 -0.60 2.52
C GLN A 15 1.36 -0.35 2.88
N ALA A 16 0.73 -1.21 3.67
CA ALA A 16 -0.59 -0.93 4.23
C ALA A 16 -0.61 0.35 5.09
N SER A 17 0.42 0.59 5.91
CA SER A 17 0.54 1.82 6.70
C SER A 17 0.83 3.06 5.83
N HIS A 18 1.63 2.89 4.78
CA HIS A 18 1.87 3.94 3.78
C HIS A 18 0.56 4.35 3.10
N ALA A 19 -0.20 3.39 2.57
CA ALA A 19 -1.49 3.63 1.93
C ALA A 19 -2.46 4.33 2.88
N TRP A 20 -2.56 3.87 4.14
CA TRP A 20 -3.42 4.51 5.14
C TRP A 20 -3.08 6.00 5.35
N LEU A 21 -1.79 6.37 5.39
CA LEU A 21 -1.38 7.77 5.44
C LEU A 21 -1.74 8.53 4.16
N SER A 22 -1.54 7.93 2.98
CA SER A 22 -1.92 8.51 1.70
C SER A 22 -3.42 8.83 1.64
N GLY A 23 -4.27 7.94 2.16
CA GLY A 23 -5.72 8.19 2.26
C GLY A 23 -6.11 9.32 3.22
N GLN A 24 -5.34 9.55 4.29
CA GLN A 24 -5.56 10.71 5.17
C GLN A 24 -5.15 12.01 4.50
N LEU A 25 -4.01 12.01 3.79
CA LEU A 25 -3.57 13.16 3.01
C LEU A 25 -4.57 13.50 1.90
N ALA A 26 -5.09 12.49 1.20
CA ALA A 26 -6.13 12.67 0.19
C ALA A 26 -7.37 13.36 0.80
N ARG A 27 -7.88 12.90 1.94
CA ARG A 27 -9.04 13.53 2.62
C ARG A 27 -8.81 14.98 3.03
N ALA A 28 -7.57 15.36 3.30
CA ALA A 28 -7.21 16.73 3.67
C ALA A 28 -7.16 17.68 2.46
N TRP A 29 -7.21 17.16 1.23
CA TRP A 29 -7.28 17.98 0.02
C TRP A 29 -8.70 18.44 -0.27
N THR A 30 -8.80 19.55 -0.99
CA THR A 30 -10.07 20.01 -1.56
C THR A 30 -10.30 19.27 -2.88
N PRO A 31 -11.38 18.50 -3.03
CA PRO A 31 -11.69 17.86 -4.31
C PRO A 31 -11.97 18.90 -5.39
N GLU A 32 -11.54 18.60 -6.61
CA GLU A 32 -12.07 19.26 -7.80
C GLU A 32 -13.59 19.05 -7.86
N PRO A 33 -14.40 20.05 -8.27
CA PRO A 33 -15.86 19.92 -8.30
C PRO A 33 -16.38 18.69 -9.07
N ALA A 34 -15.67 18.29 -10.13
CA ALA A 34 -16.00 17.10 -10.92
C ALA A 34 -15.79 15.77 -10.17
N LEU A 35 -14.89 15.75 -9.18
CA LEU A 35 -14.57 14.57 -8.38
C LEU A 35 -15.33 14.52 -7.06
N ALA A 36 -16.00 15.62 -6.66
CA ALA A 36 -16.76 15.69 -5.42
C ALA A 36 -17.75 14.52 -5.21
N PRO A 37 -18.48 14.02 -6.24
CA PRO A 37 -19.42 12.91 -6.06
C PRO A 37 -18.77 11.56 -5.71
N VAL A 38 -17.47 11.39 -5.96
CA VAL A 38 -16.74 10.12 -5.76
C VAL A 38 -15.54 10.29 -4.81
N TRP A 39 -15.48 11.42 -4.10
CA TRP A 39 -14.28 11.82 -3.37
C TRP A 39 -13.93 10.88 -2.23
N GLU A 40 -14.93 10.39 -1.48
CA GLU A 40 -14.68 9.44 -0.40
C GLU A 40 -14.20 8.09 -0.93
N GLU A 41 -14.71 7.66 -2.08
CA GLU A 41 -14.26 6.45 -2.75
C GLU A 41 -12.82 6.59 -3.28
N LEU A 42 -12.44 7.77 -3.78
CA LEU A 42 -11.04 8.07 -4.17
C LEU A 42 -10.13 8.14 -2.93
N CYS A 43 -10.60 8.70 -1.83
CA CYS A 43 -9.87 8.68 -0.57
C CYS A 43 -9.71 7.27 -0.01
N LEU A 44 -10.71 6.41 -0.19
CA LEU A 44 -10.64 4.98 0.12
C LEU A 44 -9.63 4.26 -0.80
N ALA A 45 -9.67 4.54 -2.11
CA ALA A 45 -8.71 4.00 -3.07
C ALA A 45 -7.27 4.35 -2.65
N ALA A 46 -7.00 5.61 -2.33
CA ALA A 46 -5.70 6.03 -1.80
C ALA A 46 -5.34 5.33 -0.48
N ALA A 47 -6.31 5.14 0.42
CA ALA A 47 -6.11 4.47 1.70
C ALA A 47 -5.78 2.98 1.59
N GLN A 48 -6.21 2.33 0.50
CA GLN A 48 -6.19 0.87 0.34
C GLN A 48 -5.40 0.39 -0.89
N HIS A 49 -4.75 1.29 -1.64
CA HIS A 49 -4.09 0.92 -2.91
C HIS A 49 -3.03 -0.19 -2.77
N ASP A 50 -2.41 -0.33 -1.58
CA ASP A 50 -1.46 -1.39 -1.27
C ASP A 50 -2.03 -2.48 -0.33
N ILE A 51 -3.36 -2.62 -0.22
CA ILE A 51 -3.98 -3.59 0.72
C ILE A 51 -3.55 -5.04 0.44
N GLY A 52 -3.24 -5.38 -0.82
CA GLY A 52 -2.69 -6.68 -1.19
C GLY A 52 -1.36 -7.01 -0.51
N MET A 53 -0.64 -6.00 -0.02
CA MET A 53 0.63 -6.15 0.68
C MET A 53 0.47 -6.35 2.19
N ALA A 54 -0.72 -6.20 2.76
CA ALA A 54 -0.90 -6.20 4.22
C ALA A 54 -0.49 -7.53 4.88
N LEU A 55 -0.74 -8.67 4.24
CA LEU A 55 -0.28 -9.96 4.73
C LEU A 55 1.23 -10.13 4.55
N HIS A 56 1.77 -9.68 3.42
CA HIS A 56 3.21 -9.70 3.17
C HIS A 56 3.99 -8.80 4.14
N ASP A 57 3.45 -7.65 4.54
CA ASP A 57 4.09 -6.78 5.53
C ASP A 57 4.20 -7.43 6.92
N ARG A 58 3.30 -8.38 7.25
CA ARG A 58 3.35 -9.15 8.51
C ARG A 58 4.39 -10.27 8.48
N GLU A 59 4.56 -10.88 7.31
CA GLU A 59 5.49 -11.99 7.05
C GLU A 59 6.33 -11.69 5.81
N PRO A 60 7.24 -10.70 5.88
CA PRO A 60 7.98 -10.26 4.72
C PRO A 60 8.96 -11.32 4.25
N LEU A 61 9.22 -11.31 2.94
CA LEU A 61 10.38 -12.03 2.41
C LEU A 61 11.63 -11.48 3.09
N LEU A 62 12.49 -12.38 3.55
CA LEU A 62 13.77 -12.03 4.16
C LEU A 62 14.88 -12.17 3.12
N ASP A 63 15.80 -11.22 3.13
CA ASP A 63 17.04 -11.30 2.38
C ASP A 63 17.97 -12.31 3.08
N PRO A 64 18.37 -13.40 2.42
CA PRO A 64 19.22 -14.43 3.03
C PRO A 64 20.63 -13.93 3.38
N ALA A 65 21.10 -12.84 2.77
CA ALA A 65 22.43 -12.29 3.06
C ALA A 65 22.43 -11.47 4.36
N THR A 66 21.34 -10.76 4.65
CA THR A 66 21.26 -9.83 5.80
C THR A 66 20.37 -10.33 6.92
N GLY A 67 19.48 -11.29 6.64
CA GLY A 67 18.43 -11.75 7.56
C GLY A 67 17.29 -10.73 7.77
N GLY A 68 17.39 -9.54 7.15
CA GLY A 68 16.38 -8.49 7.24
C GLY A 68 15.30 -8.65 6.17
N PRO A 69 14.19 -7.89 6.26
CA PRO A 69 13.16 -7.90 5.23
C PRO A 69 13.68 -7.36 3.90
N VAL A 70 13.12 -7.86 2.80
CA VAL A 70 13.30 -7.31 1.46
C VAL A 70 12.46 -6.04 1.33
N GLY A 71 13.12 -4.93 0.97
CA GLY A 71 12.43 -3.66 0.74
C GLY A 71 11.49 -3.72 -0.47
N PHE A 72 10.45 -2.88 -0.46
CA PHE A 72 9.41 -2.82 -1.49
C PHE A 72 9.98 -2.68 -2.91
N THR A 73 10.96 -1.78 -3.08
CA THR A 73 11.64 -1.52 -4.36
C THR A 73 12.58 -2.65 -4.80
N ALA A 74 12.87 -3.60 -3.92
CA ALA A 74 13.75 -4.74 -4.16
C ALA A 74 12.99 -6.08 -4.22
N LEU A 75 11.66 -6.05 -4.10
CA LEU A 75 10.85 -7.27 -4.22
C LEU A 75 11.02 -7.90 -5.61
N PRO A 76 11.10 -9.23 -5.71
CA PRO A 76 11.06 -9.91 -7.00
C PRO A 76 9.80 -9.50 -7.78
N LEU A 77 9.95 -9.22 -9.08
CA LEU A 77 8.87 -8.69 -9.91
C LEU A 77 7.59 -9.53 -9.82
N GLY A 78 7.69 -10.86 -9.86
CA GLY A 78 6.52 -11.74 -9.77
C GLY A 78 5.76 -11.63 -8.44
N VAL A 79 6.48 -11.43 -7.33
CA VAL A 79 5.86 -11.18 -6.01
C VAL A 79 5.19 -9.81 -6.02
N HIS A 80 5.88 -8.81 -6.57
CA HIS A 80 5.37 -7.44 -6.65
C HIS A 80 4.04 -7.38 -7.43
N LEU A 81 3.99 -7.98 -8.61
CA LEU A 81 2.79 -8.05 -9.44
C LEU A 81 1.65 -8.81 -8.76
N ALA A 82 1.94 -9.95 -8.13
CA ALA A 82 0.91 -10.73 -7.43
C ALA A 82 0.26 -9.95 -6.27
N LEU A 83 1.05 -9.15 -5.54
CA LEU A 83 0.53 -8.31 -4.47
C LEU A 83 -0.28 -7.11 -5.00
N TRP A 84 0.13 -6.51 -6.11
CA TRP A 84 -0.63 -5.44 -6.77
C TRP A 84 -1.94 -5.95 -7.35
N ASP A 85 -1.94 -7.08 -8.05
CA ASP A 85 -3.17 -7.67 -8.60
C ASP A 85 -4.18 -8.03 -7.50
N ALA A 86 -3.70 -8.40 -6.31
CA ALA A 86 -4.55 -8.72 -5.17
C ALA A 86 -5.24 -7.50 -4.54
N ALA A 87 -4.68 -6.30 -4.68
CA ALA A 87 -5.21 -5.09 -4.07
C ALA A 87 -6.61 -4.71 -4.59
N PRO A 88 -6.85 -4.53 -5.91
CA PRO A 88 -8.17 -4.19 -6.42
C PRO A 88 -9.19 -5.32 -6.15
N ALA A 89 -8.77 -6.59 -6.25
CA ALA A 89 -9.62 -7.74 -5.96
C ALA A 89 -10.18 -7.73 -4.52
N ALA A 90 -9.39 -7.24 -3.55
CA ALA A 90 -9.83 -7.12 -2.16
C ALA A 90 -10.89 -6.03 -1.93
N LEU A 91 -11.11 -5.16 -2.92
CA LEU A 91 -11.96 -3.96 -2.80
C LEU A 91 -13.21 -4.01 -3.69
N GLU A 92 -13.36 -5.05 -4.52
CA GLU A 92 -14.47 -5.19 -5.48
C GLU A 92 -15.86 -5.06 -4.84
N THR A 93 -16.04 -5.60 -3.63
CA THR A 93 -17.31 -5.54 -2.90
C THR A 93 -17.50 -4.23 -2.12
N GLN A 94 -16.47 -3.38 -2.05
CA GLN A 94 -16.47 -2.17 -1.25
C GLN A 94 -16.62 -0.90 -2.10
N SER A 95 -15.89 -0.79 -3.21
CA SER A 95 -15.95 0.38 -4.08
C SER A 95 -15.39 0.07 -5.47
N ALA A 96 -16.17 0.39 -6.50
CA ALA A 96 -15.71 0.28 -7.89
C ALA A 96 -14.52 1.19 -8.21
N TRP A 97 -14.37 2.32 -7.50
CA TRP A 97 -13.22 3.23 -7.68
C TRP A 97 -11.98 2.75 -6.93
N ALA A 98 -12.15 2.14 -5.76
CA ALA A 98 -11.04 1.60 -5.00
C ALA A 98 -10.52 0.28 -5.60
N ALA A 99 -11.39 -0.45 -6.31
CA ALA A 99 -11.06 -1.66 -7.04
C ALA A 99 -10.55 -1.42 -8.48
N LEU A 100 -10.26 -0.17 -8.86
CA LEU A 100 -9.70 0.11 -10.18
C LEU A 100 -8.26 -0.45 -10.26
N PRO A 101 -7.93 -1.25 -11.31
CA PRO A 101 -6.60 -1.77 -11.53
C PRO A 101 -5.62 -0.72 -12.08
#